data_AF-A0A2W6W608-F1
#
_entry.id   AF-A0A2W6W608-F1
#
_cell.length_a   1.000
_cell.length_b   1.000
_cell.length_c   1.000
_cell.angle_alpha   90.00
_cell.angle_beta   90.00
_cell.angle_gamma   90.00
#
_symmetry.space_group_name_H-M   'P 1'
#
loop_
_entity.id
_entity.type
_entity.pdbx_description
1 polymer ?
#
loop_
_entity_poly.entity_id
_entity_poly.type
_entity_poly.pdbx_seq_one_letter_code
_entity_poly.pdbx_strand_id
1 'polypeptide(L)'
;MTDTELIEKLKRIEETSDHAERHSLALELTDNPDRRIFDVLVRLIQRPDLENRRGTLIYCLEAHDCASITTLLEHIAKTGNFEAGMQAEVILDNQGLR
;
A
#
# COMPACT_ATOMS: atom_id res chain seq x y z
N MET A 1 4.74 3.67 -18.68
CA MET A 1 5.83 4.14 -17.80
C MET A 1 7.07 3.36 -18.13
N THR A 2 8.19 4.04 -18.37
CA THR A 2 9.50 3.42 -18.58
C THR A 2 10.08 2.89 -17.26
N ASP A 3 11.08 2.01 -17.33
CA ASP A 3 11.74 1.47 -16.13
C ASP A 3 12.38 2.58 -15.28
N THR A 4 13.04 3.54 -15.93
CA THR A 4 13.62 4.72 -15.26
C THR A 4 12.56 5.55 -14.55
N GLU A 5 11.44 5.86 -15.21
CA GLU A 5 10.33 6.60 -14.59
C GLU A 5 9.74 5.87 -13.39
N LEU A 6 9.62 4.53 -13.48
CA LEU A 6 9.14 3.72 -12.37
C LEU A 6 10.11 3.80 -11.18
N ILE A 7 11.40 3.60 -11.39
CA ILE A 7 12.42 3.66 -10.33
C ILE A 7 12.40 5.02 -9.61
N GLU A 8 12.34 6.12 -10.37
CA GLU A 8 12.28 7.46 -9.78
C GLU A 8 11.01 7.68 -8.93
N LYS A 9 9.86 7.18 -9.39
CA LYS A 9 8.62 7.28 -8.61
C LYS A 9 8.61 6.41 -7.36
N LEU A 10 9.15 5.18 -7.45
CA LEU A 10 9.30 4.29 -6.29
C LEU A 10 10.23 4.90 -5.25
N LYS A 11 11.32 5.53 -5.68
CA LYS A 11 12.18 6.28 -4.78
C LYS A 11 11.44 7.47 -4.15
N ARG A 12 10.69 8.24 -4.96
CA ARG A 12 10.00 9.44 -4.50
C ARG A 12 8.90 9.14 -3.48
N ILE A 13 8.11 8.08 -3.68
CA ILE A 13 7.06 7.69 -2.73
C ILE A 13 7.64 7.25 -1.38
N GLU A 14 8.84 6.64 -1.37
CA GLU A 14 9.55 6.25 -0.15
C GLU A 14 10.15 7.45 0.61
N GLU A 15 10.66 8.45 -0.10
CA GLU A 15 11.42 9.57 0.47
C GLU A 15 10.59 10.82 0.80
N THR A 16 9.48 11.06 0.08
CA THR A 16 8.72 12.30 0.29
C THR A 16 8.19 12.39 1.72
N SER A 17 8.25 13.58 2.32
CA SER A 17 7.61 13.90 3.59
C SER A 17 6.17 14.40 3.42
N ASP A 18 5.78 14.75 2.20
CA ASP A 18 4.42 15.19 1.88
C ASP A 18 3.50 13.99 1.70
N HIS A 19 2.54 13.86 2.61
CA HIS A 19 1.49 12.86 2.54
C HIS A 19 0.62 12.95 1.27
N ALA A 20 0.31 14.16 0.80
CA ALA A 20 -0.53 14.35 -0.38
C ALA A 20 0.20 13.85 -1.64
N GLU A 21 1.48 14.18 -1.76
CA GLU A 21 2.34 13.66 -2.81
C GLU A 21 2.45 12.13 -2.74
N ARG A 22 2.68 11.56 -1.54
CA ARG A 22 2.77 10.11 -1.38
C ARG A 22 1.50 9.40 -1.84
N HIS A 23 0.33 9.92 -1.47
CA HIS A 23 -0.96 9.36 -1.89
C HIS A 23 -1.14 9.46 -3.40
N SER A 24 -0.82 10.61 -4.00
CA SER A 24 -0.90 10.79 -5.44
C SER A 24 0.01 9.80 -6.19
N LEU A 25 1.24 9.59 -5.70
CA LEU A 25 2.17 8.63 -6.28
C LEU A 25 1.66 7.19 -6.14
N ALA A 26 1.10 6.83 -4.99
CA ALA A 26 0.55 5.50 -4.76
C ALA A 26 -0.56 5.17 -5.78
N LEU A 27 -1.51 6.10 -5.95
CA LEU A 27 -2.61 5.95 -6.90
C LEU A 27 -2.09 5.87 -8.35
N GLU A 28 -1.13 6.71 -8.71
CA GLU A 28 -0.54 6.68 -10.05
C GLU A 28 0.18 5.35 -10.35
N LEU A 29 0.76 4.71 -9.33
CA LEU A 29 1.45 3.43 -9.46
C LEU A 29 0.51 2.22 -9.43
N THR A 30 -0.71 2.35 -8.91
CA THR A 30 -1.60 1.21 -8.57
C THR A 30 -1.92 0.30 -9.74
N ASP A 31 -2.22 0.87 -10.91
CA ASP A 31 -2.63 0.08 -12.09
C ASP A 31 -1.46 -0.59 -12.82
N ASN A 32 -0.22 -0.43 -12.34
CA ASN A 32 0.95 -1.00 -12.98
C ASN A 32 1.28 -2.39 -12.37
N PRO A 33 1.38 -3.46 -13.20
CA PRO A 33 1.58 -4.83 -12.73
C PRO A 33 3.01 -5.13 -12.22
N ASP A 34 3.91 -4.14 -12.21
CA ASP A 34 5.29 -4.35 -11.76
C ASP A 34 5.34 -4.67 -10.26
N ARG A 35 5.88 -5.85 -9.94
CA ARG A 35 5.98 -6.38 -8.57
C ARG A 35 6.73 -5.45 -7.62
N ARG A 36 7.66 -4.60 -8.10
CA ARG A 36 8.39 -3.65 -7.25
C ARG A 36 7.45 -2.65 -6.56
N ILE A 37 6.29 -2.36 -7.17
CA ILE A 37 5.27 -1.48 -6.59
C ILE A 37 4.65 -2.14 -5.36
N PHE A 38 4.23 -3.40 -5.47
CA PHE A 38 3.74 -4.18 -4.34
C PHE A 38 4.76 -4.21 -3.21
N ASP A 39 6.03 -4.51 -3.52
CA ASP A 39 7.09 -4.59 -2.50
C ASP A 39 7.30 -3.23 -1.78
N VAL A 40 7.21 -2.11 -2.50
CA VAL A 40 7.30 -0.76 -1.92
C VAL A 40 6.08 -0.45 -1.06
N LEU A 41 4.85 -0.69 -1.55
CA LEU A 41 3.62 -0.47 -0.79
C LEU A 41 3.61 -1.27 0.52
N VAL A 42 4.01 -2.55 0.47
CA VAL A 42 4.12 -3.41 1.65
C VAL A 42 5.13 -2.87 2.67
N ARG A 43 6.28 -2.35 2.21
CA ARG A 43 7.25 -1.70 3.12
C ARG A 43 6.66 -0.43 3.75
N LEU A 44 5.97 0.39 2.97
CA LEU A 44 5.39 1.64 3.46
C LEU A 44 4.29 1.42 4.49
N ILE A 45 3.42 0.40 4.33
CA ILE A 45 2.36 0.12 5.30
C ILE A 45 2.88 -0.43 6.64
N GLN A 46 4.16 -0.81 6.72
CA GLN A 46 4.81 -1.23 7.96
C GLN A 46 5.49 -0.08 8.70
N ARG A 47 5.63 1.09 8.06
CA ARG A 47 6.33 2.23 8.64
C ARG A 47 5.56 2.86 9.81
N PRO A 48 6.13 2.95 11.02
CA PRO A 48 5.44 3.50 12.18
C PRO A 48 5.08 4.97 11.99
N ASP A 49 5.94 5.76 11.35
CA ASP A 49 5.69 7.18 11.05
C ASP A 49 4.50 7.41 10.11
N LEU A 50 4.04 6.36 9.41
CA LEU A 50 2.91 6.42 8.51
C LEU A 50 1.60 5.91 9.11
N GLU A 51 1.57 5.47 10.38
CA GLU A 51 0.40 4.79 11.01
C GLU A 51 -0.96 5.40 10.67
N ASN A 52 -1.09 6.72 10.78
CA ASN A 52 -2.34 7.43 10.53
C ASN A 52 -2.56 7.84 9.06
N ARG A 53 -1.74 7.35 8.14
CA ARG A 53 -1.67 7.74 6.72
C ARG A 53 -1.45 6.53 5.79
N ARG A 54 -1.83 5.33 6.23
CA ARG A 54 -1.66 4.09 5.46
C ARG A 54 -2.87 3.72 4.62
N GLY A 55 -4.04 4.34 4.84
CA GLY A 55 -5.31 3.97 4.19
C GLY A 55 -5.21 3.90 2.67
N THR A 56 -4.74 4.98 2.02
CA THR A 56 -4.53 4.99 0.57
C THR A 56 -3.49 3.95 0.11
N LEU A 57 -2.42 3.74 0.86
CA LEU A 57 -1.40 2.74 0.51
C LEU A 57 -1.97 1.32 0.55
N ILE A 58 -2.81 1.02 1.55
CA ILE A 58 -3.51 -0.26 1.67
C ILE A 58 -4.52 -0.38 0.53
N TYR A 59 -5.29 0.66 0.22
CA TYR A 59 -6.22 0.66 -0.92
C TYR A 59 -5.53 0.25 -2.23
N CYS A 60 -4.34 0.79 -2.49
CA CYS A 60 -3.57 0.45 -3.68
C CYS A 60 -3.15 -1.03 -3.73
N LEU A 61 -3.04 -1.72 -2.58
CA LEU A 61 -2.73 -3.16 -2.53
C LEU A 61 -3.87 -4.03 -3.06
N GLU A 62 -5.10 -3.53 -3.14
CA GLU A 62 -6.24 -4.28 -3.68
C GLU A 62 -6.03 -4.71 -5.14
N ALA A 63 -5.24 -3.95 -5.90
CA ALA A 63 -4.86 -4.28 -7.28
C ALA A 63 -3.82 -5.41 -7.40
N HIS A 64 -3.31 -5.93 -6.28
CA HIS A 64 -2.25 -6.93 -6.22
C HIS A 64 -2.68 -8.19 -5.45
N ASP A 65 -2.05 -9.33 -5.73
CA ASP A 65 -2.21 -10.55 -4.93
C ASP A 65 -1.57 -10.37 -3.54
N CYS A 66 -2.42 -10.30 -2.52
CA CYS A 66 -2.03 -10.06 -1.13
C CYS A 66 -1.86 -11.33 -0.30
N ALA A 67 -1.92 -12.53 -0.90
CA ALA A 67 -1.81 -13.79 -0.16
C ALA A 67 -0.52 -13.91 0.68
N SER A 68 0.57 -13.28 0.22
CA SER A 68 1.85 -13.27 0.95
C SER A 68 1.88 -12.37 2.19
N ILE A 69 0.89 -11.48 2.36
CA ILE A 69 0.82 -10.49 3.45
C ILE A 69 -0.44 -10.63 4.30
N THR A 70 -1.17 -11.74 4.21
CA THR A 70 -2.43 -11.97 4.95
C THR A 70 -2.31 -11.64 6.44
N THR A 71 -1.27 -12.14 7.13
CA THR A 71 -1.07 -11.87 8.56
C THR A 71 -0.86 -10.39 8.88
N LEU A 72 -0.21 -9.64 7.97
CA LEU A 72 -0.03 -8.20 8.13
C LEU A 72 -1.38 -7.47 7.98
N LEU A 73 -2.18 -7.85 6.99
CA LEU A 73 -3.51 -7.29 6.79
C LEU A 73 -4.44 -7.61 7.97
N GLU A 74 -4.43 -8.84 8.48
CA GLU A 74 -5.19 -9.22 9.68
C GLU A 74 -4.79 -8.42 10.92
N HIS A 75 -3.49 -8.12 11.06
CA HIS A 75 -3.01 -7.27 12.13
C HIS A 75 -3.54 -5.84 11.97
N ILE A 76 -3.38 -5.24 10.80
CA ILE A 76 -3.86 -3.88 10.50
C ILE A 76 -5.38 -3.77 10.67
N ALA A 77 -6.14 -4.79 10.26
CA ALA A 77 -7.58 -4.87 10.45
C ALA A 77 -7.99 -4.75 11.93
N LYS A 78 -7.19 -5.31 12.85
CA LYS A 78 -7.44 -5.33 14.30
C LYS A 78 -6.89 -4.11 15.04
N THR A 79 -5.76 -3.56 14.60
CA THR A 79 -4.99 -2.57 15.36
C THR A 79 -4.87 -1.21 14.68
N GLY A 80 -5.12 -1.16 13.37
CA GLY A 80 -5.05 0.07 12.58
C GLY A 80 -6.15 1.06 12.97
N ASN A 81 -5.99 2.30 12.51
CA ASN A 81 -7.06 3.28 12.61
C ASN A 81 -8.28 2.86 11.75
N PHE A 82 -9.41 3.54 11.90
CA PHE A 82 -10.66 3.15 11.23
C PHE A 82 -10.49 2.93 9.72
N GLU A 83 -9.84 3.86 9.01
CA GLU A 83 -9.65 3.77 7.57
C GLU A 83 -8.74 2.60 7.17
N ALA A 84 -7.57 2.47 7.81
CA ALA A 84 -6.62 1.41 7.51
C ALA A 84 -7.20 0.02 7.85
N GLY A 85 -7.90 -0.09 8.97
CA GLY A 85 -8.56 -1.31 9.40
C GLY A 85 -9.65 -1.74 8.40
N MET A 86 -10.56 -0.82 8.07
CA MET A 86 -11.61 -1.07 7.08
C MET A 86 -11.04 -1.47 5.71
N GLN A 87 -9.99 -0.80 5.24
CA GLN A 87 -9.41 -1.14 3.94
C GLN A 87 -8.70 -2.50 3.95
N ALA A 88 -8.05 -2.88 5.06
CA ALA A 88 -7.47 -4.20 5.20
C ALA A 88 -8.55 -5.31 5.22
N GLU A 89 -9.68 -5.06 5.89
CA GLU A 89 -10.85 -5.94 5.87
C GLU A 89 -11.36 -6.17 4.44
N VAL A 90 -11.52 -5.10 3.65
CA VAL A 90 -11.97 -5.18 2.25
C VAL A 90 -11.06 -6.08 1.42
N ILE A 91 -9.74 -5.94 1.53
CA ILE A 91 -8.79 -6.77 0.77
C ILE A 91 -8.90 -8.24 1.19
N LEU A 92 -8.94 -8.50 2.50
CA LEU A 92 -9.03 -9.85 3.03
C LEU A 92 -10.28 -10.57 2.51
N ASP A 93 -11.41 -9.87 2.50
CA ASP A 93 -12.69 -10.41 2.04
C ASP A 93 -12.70 -10.59 0.50
N ASN A 94 -12.30 -9.56 -0.26
CA ASN A 94 -12.33 -9.58 -1.73
C ASN A 94 -11.39 -10.61 -2.34
N GLN A 95 -10.28 -10.92 -1.65
CA GLN A 95 -9.29 -11.90 -2.11
C GLN A 95 -9.46 -13.28 -1.47
N GLY A 96 -10.49 -13.49 -0.63
CA GLY A 96 -10.76 -14.78 0.02
C GLY A 96 -9.63 -15.25 0.94
N LEU A 97 -9.00 -14.31 1.66
CA LEU A 97 -7.86 -14.55 2.55
C LEU A 97 -8.30 -14.81 4.01
N ARG A 98 -9.57 -15.14 4.22
CA ARG A 98 -10.23 -15.37 5.51
C ARG A 98 -11.04 -16.65 5.53
#